data_AF-A0A2S9RTJ7-F1
#
_entry.id   AF-A0A2S9RTJ7-F1
#
_cell.length_a   1.000
_cell.length_b   1.000
_cell.length_c   1.000
_cell.angle_alpha   90.00
_cell.angle_beta   90.00
_cell.angle_gamma   90.00
#
_symmetry.space_group_name_H-M   'P 1'
#
loop_
_entity.id
_entity.type
_entity.pdbx_description
1 polymer ?
#
loop_
_entity_poly.entity_id
_entity_poly.type
_entity_poly.pdbx_seq_one_letter_code
_entity_poly.pdbx_strand_id
1 'polypeptide(L)'
;MNALTNIQYINNEQGVPAFAVMPIATLNWLKQKANFSDPIETGIPESVAKLALLNDYSALRAWREHLGLTQAEVASRLGISQAAYSQHENSQTLRKSTRIKIATALGINPAQLDF
;
A
#
# COMPACT_ATOMS: atom_id res chain seq x y z
N MET A 1 7.39 -30.52 -14.40
CA MET A 1 6.86 -29.63 -13.34
C MET A 1 7.71 -29.69 -12.07
N ASN A 2 9.04 -29.54 -12.15
CA ASN A 2 9.93 -29.63 -10.97
C ASN A 2 10.37 -28.25 -10.42
N ALA A 3 10.01 -27.16 -11.10
CA ALA A 3 10.50 -25.82 -10.75
C ALA A 3 9.85 -25.23 -9.49
N LEU A 4 8.70 -25.74 -9.04
CA LEU A 4 7.96 -25.17 -7.91
C LEU A 4 8.36 -25.74 -6.55
N THR A 5 9.14 -26.83 -6.50
CA THR A 5 9.41 -27.59 -5.27
C THR A 5 10.88 -27.60 -4.82
N ASN A 6 11.76 -26.84 -5.49
CA ASN A 6 13.19 -26.79 -5.15
C ASN A 6 13.48 -25.84 -3.96
N ILE A 7 13.06 -26.21 -2.76
CA ILE A 7 13.26 -25.41 -1.54
C ILE A 7 14.53 -25.88 -0.82
N GLN A 8 15.42 -24.94 -0.48
CA GLN A 8 16.61 -25.19 0.33
C GLN A 8 16.42 -24.56 1.72
N TYR A 9 16.85 -25.24 2.76
CA TYR A 9 16.78 -24.75 4.14
C TYR A 9 18.16 -24.32 4.64
N ILE A 10 18.20 -23.16 5.30
CA ILE A 10 19.39 -22.67 6.00
C ILE A 10 19.11 -22.81 7.49
N ASN A 11 19.94 -23.60 8.16
CA ASN A 11 19.80 -23.91 9.57
C ASN A 11 20.50 -22.86 10.45
N ASN A 12 19.98 -22.65 11.66
CA ASN A 12 20.65 -21.88 12.71
C ASN A 12 21.80 -22.68 13.36
N GLU A 13 22.46 -22.08 14.34
CA GLU A 13 23.56 -22.68 15.10
C GLU A 13 23.19 -23.99 15.84
N GLN A 14 21.89 -24.23 16.07
CA GLN A 14 21.37 -25.44 16.71
C GLN A 14 20.98 -26.53 15.68
N GLY A 15 21.21 -26.29 14.38
CA GLY A 15 20.86 -27.22 13.31
C GLY A 15 19.37 -27.19 12.92
N VAL A 16 18.58 -26.24 13.46
CA VAL A 16 17.15 -26.10 13.15
C VAL A 16 16.97 -25.16 11.95
N PRO A 17 16.16 -25.51 10.94
CA PRO A 17 15.83 -24.61 9.83
C PRO A 17 15.33 -23.26 10.32
N ALA A 18 16.04 -22.19 9.99
CA ALA A 18 15.69 -20.82 10.34
C ALA A 18 15.25 -20.00 9.12
N PHE A 19 15.80 -20.31 7.94
CA PHE A 19 15.42 -19.67 6.69
C PHE A 19 15.20 -20.70 5.59
N ALA A 20 14.42 -20.33 4.58
CA ALA A 20 14.21 -21.12 3.38
C ALA A 20 14.49 -20.28 2.12
N VAL A 21 15.26 -20.84 1.19
CA VAL A 21 15.50 -20.30 -0.15
C VAL A 21 14.62 -21.07 -1.13
N MET A 22 13.85 -20.37 -1.94
CA MET A 22 12.97 -20.99 -2.93
C MET A 22 12.96 -20.19 -4.23
N PRO A 23 12.64 -20.82 -5.38
CA PRO A 23 12.46 -20.12 -6.64
C PRO A 23 11.41 -19.02 -6.54
N ILE A 24 11.63 -17.90 -7.24
CA ILE A 24 10.68 -16.78 -7.28
C ILE A 24 9.28 -17.23 -7.74
N ALA A 25 9.21 -18.18 -8.67
CA ALA A 25 7.93 -18.76 -9.11
C ALA A 25 7.16 -19.44 -7.96
N THR A 26 7.86 -20.14 -7.05
CA THR A 26 7.27 -20.76 -5.86
C THR A 26 6.77 -19.70 -4.89
N LEU A 27 7.60 -18.68 -4.60
CA LEU A 27 7.21 -17.58 -3.72
C LEU A 27 5.96 -16.85 -4.23
N ASN A 28 5.93 -16.51 -5.53
CA ASN A 28 4.80 -15.82 -6.15
C ASN A 28 3.52 -16.67 -6.10
N TRP A 29 3.64 -17.98 -6.36
CA TRP A 29 2.51 -18.90 -6.23
C TRP A 29 1.99 -19.01 -4.80
N LEU A 30 2.88 -19.08 -3.79
CA LEU A 30 2.50 -19.09 -2.38
C LEU A 30 1.83 -17.78 -1.96
N LYS A 31 2.38 -16.63 -2.38
CA LYS A 31 1.78 -15.30 -2.14
C LYS A 31 0.36 -15.23 -2.70
N GLN A 32 0.17 -15.68 -3.94
CA GLN A 32 -1.15 -15.74 -4.58
C GLN A 32 -2.11 -16.67 -3.82
N LYS A 33 -1.67 -17.87 -3.44
CA LYS A 33 -2.50 -18.86 -2.73
C LYS A 33 -2.91 -18.39 -1.33
N ALA A 34 -2.00 -17.76 -0.60
CA ALA A 34 -2.24 -17.28 0.75
C ALA A 34 -2.84 -15.86 0.78
N ASN A 35 -3.14 -15.29 -0.39
CA ASN A 35 -3.69 -13.93 -0.52
C ASN A 35 -2.80 -12.86 0.17
N PHE A 36 -1.49 -13.11 0.24
CA PHE A 36 -0.54 -12.12 0.76
C PHE A 36 -0.53 -10.92 -0.17
N SER A 37 -0.83 -9.75 0.40
CA SER A 37 -0.57 -8.49 -0.28
C SER A 37 0.94 -8.30 -0.36
N ASP A 38 1.48 -8.09 -1.56
CA ASP A 38 2.89 -7.81 -1.71
C ASP A 38 3.21 -6.46 -1.03
N PRO A 39 4.25 -6.35 -0.18
CA PRO A 39 4.69 -5.07 0.34
C PRO A 39 4.99 -4.04 -0.76
N ILE A 40 5.29 -4.48 -1.99
CA ILE A 40 5.39 -3.58 -3.15
C ILE A 40 4.02 -2.98 -3.53
N GLU A 41 2.95 -3.76 -3.40
CA GLU A 41 1.57 -3.36 -3.77
C GLU A 41 0.87 -2.54 -2.68
N THR A 42 1.19 -2.78 -1.41
CA THR A 42 0.53 -2.10 -0.27
C THR A 42 1.47 -1.27 0.59
N GLY A 43 2.78 -1.29 0.32
CA GLY A 43 3.76 -0.54 1.08
C GLY A 43 3.64 0.95 0.85
N ILE A 44 3.93 1.73 1.88
CA ILE A 44 3.92 3.19 1.82
C ILE A 44 5.36 3.64 1.55
N PRO A 45 5.62 4.40 0.47
CA PRO A 45 6.96 4.94 0.22
C PRO A 45 7.44 5.80 1.40
N GLU A 46 8.74 5.76 1.69
CA GLU A 46 9.33 6.54 2.79
C GLU A 46 9.03 8.04 2.66
N SER A 47 9.01 8.57 1.43
CA SER A 47 8.66 9.97 1.14
C SER A 47 7.23 10.32 1.58
N VAL A 48 6.28 9.42 1.38
CA VAL A 48 4.88 9.61 1.80
C VAL A 48 4.78 9.54 3.32
N ALA A 49 5.43 8.55 3.94
CA ALA A 49 5.45 8.39 5.39
C ALA A 49 6.08 9.62 6.08
N LYS A 50 7.17 10.16 5.53
CA LYS A 50 7.81 11.39 6.01
C LYS A 50 6.88 12.59 5.90
N LEU A 51 6.16 12.75 4.78
CA LEU A 51 5.21 13.86 4.62
C LEU A 51 4.10 13.80 5.69
N ALA A 52 3.53 12.62 5.92
CA ALA A 52 2.52 12.41 6.95
C ALA A 52 3.05 12.75 8.34
N LEU A 53 4.19 12.15 8.73
CA LEU A 53 4.75 12.28 10.06
C LEU A 53 5.25 13.70 10.38
N LEU A 54 5.98 14.33 9.46
CA LEU A 54 6.64 15.61 9.71
C LEU A 54 5.69 16.80 9.65
N ASN A 55 4.59 16.69 8.90
CA ASN A 55 3.64 17.79 8.70
C ASN A 55 2.28 17.56 9.36
N ASP A 56 2.12 16.46 10.11
CA ASP A 56 0.85 16.02 10.71
C ASP A 56 -0.27 15.93 9.64
N TYR A 57 0.09 15.39 8.47
CA TYR A 57 -0.85 15.21 7.36
C TYR A 57 -1.55 13.87 7.49
N SER A 58 -2.85 13.86 7.17
CA SER A 58 -3.56 12.60 6.93
C SER A 58 -2.89 11.82 5.79
N ALA A 59 -3.03 10.49 5.82
CA ALA A 59 -2.54 9.61 4.76
C ALA A 59 -2.97 10.10 3.35
N LEU A 60 -4.21 10.55 3.24
CA LEU A 60 -4.76 11.10 1.99
C LEU A 60 -3.99 12.34 1.52
N ARG A 61 -3.80 13.31 2.41
CA ARG A 61 -3.08 14.54 2.07
C ARG A 61 -1.62 14.25 1.72
N ALA A 62 -0.95 13.38 2.49
CA ALA A 62 0.43 12.99 2.22
C ALA A 62 0.60 12.39 0.82
N TRP A 63 -0.31 11.49 0.41
CA TRP A 63 -0.31 10.94 -0.95
C TRP A 63 -0.59 11.98 -2.03
N ARG A 64 -1.56 12.88 -1.81
CA ARG A 64 -1.85 13.96 -2.75
C ARG A 64 -0.61 14.84 -2.99
N GLU A 65 0.03 15.28 -1.91
CA GLU A 65 1.24 16.11 -1.96
C GLU A 65 2.40 15.37 -2.64
N HIS A 66 2.59 14.09 -2.31
CA HIS A 66 3.62 13.26 -2.96
C HIS A 66 3.41 13.12 -4.47
N LEU A 67 2.17 13.03 -4.92
CA LEU A 67 1.79 12.96 -6.34
C LEU A 67 1.77 14.33 -7.02
N GLY A 68 2.03 15.42 -6.30
CA GLY A 68 2.03 16.79 -6.83
C GLY A 68 0.65 17.28 -7.28
N LEU A 69 -0.42 16.75 -6.70
CA LEU A 69 -1.80 17.08 -7.08
C LEU A 69 -2.39 18.16 -6.17
N THR A 70 -3.28 18.97 -6.70
CA THR A 70 -4.10 19.92 -5.94
C THR A 70 -5.40 19.27 -5.46
N GLN A 71 -6.02 19.84 -4.42
CA GLN A 71 -7.33 19.37 -3.96
C GLN A 71 -8.40 19.45 -5.07
N ALA A 72 -8.34 20.47 -5.92
CA ALA A 72 -9.28 20.66 -7.02
C ALA A 72 -9.13 19.57 -8.10
N GLU A 73 -7.91 19.17 -8.44
CA GLU A 73 -7.66 18.10 -9.41
C GLU A 73 -8.19 16.75 -8.92
N VAL A 74 -7.92 16.39 -7.66
CA VAL A 74 -8.43 15.13 -7.11
C VAL A 74 -9.95 15.15 -6.96
N ALA A 75 -10.53 16.28 -6.53
CA ALA A 75 -11.98 16.45 -6.47
C ALA A 75 -12.64 16.29 -7.85
N SER A 76 -12.01 16.86 -8.90
CA SER A 76 -12.47 16.71 -10.29
C SER A 76 -12.43 15.24 -10.75
N ARG A 77 -11.33 14.52 -10.48
CA ARG A 77 -11.24 13.07 -10.78
C ARG A 77 -12.32 12.24 -10.08
N LEU A 78 -12.76 12.67 -8.89
CA LEU A 78 -13.79 12.03 -8.09
C LEU A 78 -15.22 12.47 -8.46
N GLY A 79 -15.37 13.53 -9.26
CA GLY A 79 -16.68 14.11 -9.57
C GLY A 79 -17.36 14.75 -8.34
N ILE A 80 -16.58 15.28 -7.39
CA ILE A 80 -17.08 15.96 -6.18
C ILE A 80 -16.58 17.41 -6.11
N SER A 81 -17.13 18.20 -5.19
CA SER A 81 -16.62 19.56 -4.96
C SER A 81 -15.28 19.54 -4.22
N GLN A 82 -14.45 20.57 -4.44
CA GLN A 82 -13.20 20.75 -3.70
C GLN A 82 -13.43 20.80 -2.18
N ALA A 83 -14.51 21.44 -1.73
CA ALA A 83 -14.88 21.49 -0.32
C ALA A 83 -15.17 20.09 0.25
N ALA A 84 -15.89 19.24 -0.49
CA ALA A 84 -16.14 17.86 -0.08
C ALA A 84 -14.83 17.05 0.01
N TYR A 85 -13.91 17.24 -0.93
CA TYR A 85 -12.60 16.61 -0.87
C TYR A 85 -11.75 17.10 0.33
N SER A 86 -11.76 18.40 0.62
CA SER A 86 -11.09 18.96 1.79
C SER A 86 -11.62 18.35 3.10
N GLN A 87 -12.93 18.10 3.20
CA GLN A 87 -13.50 17.37 4.34
C GLN A 87 -12.98 15.92 4.44
N HIS A 88 -12.71 15.26 3.30
CA HIS A 88 -12.07 13.94 3.31
C HIS A 88 -10.64 13.97 3.81
N GLU A 89 -9.84 14.98 3.44
CA GLU A 89 -8.46 15.12 3.94
C GLU A 89 -8.39 15.38 5.44
N ASN A 90 -9.37 16.10 6.00
CA ASN A 90 -9.42 16.43 7.42
C ASN A 90 -10.08 15.31 8.27
N SER A 91 -10.60 14.27 7.63
CA SER A 91 -11.22 13.16 8.34
C SER A 91 -10.17 12.17 8.85
N GLN A 92 -10.22 11.85 10.15
CA GLN A 92 -9.36 10.81 10.72
C GLN A 92 -9.64 9.41 10.15
N THR A 93 -10.88 9.13 9.76
CA THR A 93 -11.26 7.81 9.22
C THR A 93 -12.20 7.94 8.03
N LEU A 94 -11.76 7.44 6.88
CA LEU A 94 -12.58 7.35 5.68
C LEU A 94 -13.40 6.06 5.69
N ARG A 95 -14.68 6.16 5.30
CA ARG A 95 -15.50 4.97 5.01
C ARG A 95 -14.81 4.13 3.94
N LYS A 96 -14.88 2.80 4.06
CA LYS A 96 -14.23 1.86 3.13
C LYS A 96 -14.54 2.16 1.66
N SER A 97 -15.80 2.44 1.32
CA SER A 97 -16.20 2.77 -0.06
C SER A 97 -15.58 4.08 -0.56
N THR A 98 -15.50 5.10 0.29
CA THR A 98 -14.85 6.38 -0.03
C THR A 98 -13.35 6.19 -0.21
N ARG A 99 -12.70 5.45 0.69
CA ARG A 99 -11.25 5.14 0.61
C ARG A 99 -10.91 4.46 -0.72
N ILE A 100 -11.70 3.48 -1.14
CA ILE A 100 -11.50 2.79 -2.42
C ILE A 100 -11.60 3.76 -3.60
N LYS A 101 -12.65 4.59 -3.66
CA LYS A 101 -12.81 5.57 -4.75
C LYS A 101 -11.65 6.57 -4.82
N ILE A 102 -11.22 7.07 -3.66
CA ILE A 102 -10.11 8.01 -3.55
C ILE A 102 -8.80 7.36 -3.97
N ALA A 103 -8.51 6.16 -3.48
CA ALA A 103 -7.31 5.41 -3.87
C ALA A 103 -7.26 5.16 -5.39
N THR A 104 -8.40 4.81 -6.00
CA THR A 104 -8.51 4.68 -7.46
C THR A 104 -8.22 6.01 -8.19
N ALA A 105 -8.73 7.14 -7.69
CA ALA A 105 -8.47 8.46 -8.29
C ALA A 105 -6.99 8.91 -8.19
N LEU A 106 -6.29 8.40 -7.17
CA LEU A 106 -4.86 8.62 -6.95
C LEU A 106 -3.96 7.57 -7.64
N GLY A 107 -4.53 6.45 -8.11
CA GLY A 107 -3.78 5.37 -8.73
C GLY A 107 -2.99 4.51 -7.74
N ILE A 108 -3.48 4.39 -6.51
CA ILE A 108 -2.82 3.65 -5.42
C ILE A 108 -3.73 2.55 -4.86
N ASN A 109 -3.16 1.64 -4.06
CA ASN A 109 -3.91 0.62 -3.34
C ASN A 109 -4.67 1.26 -2.16
N PRO A 110 -5.95 0.92 -1.91
CA PRO A 110 -6.70 1.44 -0.77
C PRO A 110 -6.05 1.21 0.61
N ALA A 111 -5.25 0.14 0.77
CA ALA A 111 -4.51 -0.11 2.00
C ALA A 111 -3.44 0.96 2.28
N GLN A 112 -2.93 1.63 1.25
CA GLN A 112 -1.95 2.71 1.38
C GLN A 112 -2.57 4.01 1.92
N LEU A 113 -3.88 4.08 2.16
CA LEU A 113 -4.57 5.20 2.82
C LEU A 113 -4.96 4.89 4.27
N ASP A 114 -4.42 3.82 4.86
CA ASP A 114 -4.80 3.32 6.17
C ASP A 114 -3.60 3.28 7.13
N PHE A 115 -3.12 4.47 7.51
CA PHE A 115 -2.03 4.64 8.46
C PHE A 115 -2.13 6.01 9.16
#